data_AF-A0A645FQC7-F1
#
_entry.id   AF-A0A645FQC7-F1
#
_cell.length_a   1.000
_cell.length_b   1.000
_cell.length_c   1.000
_cell.angle_alpha   90.00
_cell.angle_beta   90.00
_cell.angle_gamma   90.00
#
_symmetry.space_group_name_H-M   'P 1'
#
loop_
_entity.id
_entity.type
_entity.pdbx_description
1 polymer ?
#
loop_
_entity_poly.entity_id
_entity_poly.type
_entity_poly.pdbx_seq_one_letter_code
_entity_poly.pdbx_strand_id
1 'polypeptide(L)'
;MQIWANELDEEFEACIREKENTLDRVAMVFYDEAESYETTIPKFYKHGFEQDKLKEMGGRWLTVSVDNEEMIYITFNDTEMVQAIYSKNADIVVFAREYVYHDAYCLRLIDHLREQAASEFGFNLEGVRDVFSF
;
A
#
# COMPACT_ATOMS: atom_id res chain seq x y z
N MET A 1 3.93 -5.83 0.57
CA MET A 1 2.50 -5.91 0.27
C MET A 1 1.83 -4.57 0.49
N GLN A 2 0.69 -4.36 -0.16
CA GLN A 2 -0.24 -3.24 0.04
C GLN A 2 -1.62 -3.83 0.33
N ILE A 3 -2.32 -3.34 1.35
CA ILE A 3 -3.68 -3.81 1.66
C ILE A 3 -4.48 -2.72 2.37
N TRP A 4 -5.80 -2.74 2.16
CA TRP A 4 -6.76 -1.88 2.85
C TRP A 4 -7.34 -2.56 4.08
N ALA A 5 -7.60 -1.80 5.14
CA ALA A 5 -8.23 -2.28 6.37
C ALA A 5 -9.54 -3.03 6.11
N ASN A 6 -10.36 -2.56 5.16
CA ASN A 6 -11.61 -3.22 4.77
C ASN A 6 -11.44 -4.65 4.24
N GLU A 7 -10.26 -4.97 3.70
CA GLU A 7 -9.95 -6.26 3.07
C GLU A 7 -9.03 -7.12 3.97
N LEU A 8 -8.78 -6.67 5.19
CA LEU A 8 -7.98 -7.36 6.20
C LEU A 8 -8.92 -7.92 7.28
N ASP A 9 -9.39 -9.16 7.07
CA ASP A 9 -10.14 -9.88 8.10
C ASP A 9 -9.21 -10.47 9.18
N GLU A 10 -9.81 -10.99 10.27
CA GLU A 10 -9.08 -11.54 11.42
C GLU A 10 -8.18 -12.72 11.04
N GLU A 11 -8.59 -13.56 10.08
CA GLU A 11 -7.82 -14.74 9.65
C GLU A 11 -6.60 -14.30 8.84
N PHE A 12 -6.78 -13.35 7.93
CA PHE A 12 -5.70 -12.83 7.11
C PHE A 12 -4.71 -12.04 7.97
N GLU A 13 -5.20 -11.24 8.91
CA GLU A 13 -4.37 -10.52 9.87
C GLU A 13 -3.52 -11.46 10.72
N ALA A 14 -4.12 -12.53 11.24
CA ALA A 14 -3.38 -13.55 11.99
C ALA A 14 -2.29 -14.22 11.15
N CYS A 15 -2.57 -14.49 9.87
CA CYS A 15 -1.61 -15.06 8.94
C CYS A 15 -0.40 -14.13 8.72
N ILE A 16 -0.65 -12.84 8.46
CA ILE A 16 0.41 -11.84 8.28
C ILE A 16 1.27 -11.74 9.54
N ARG A 17 0.63 -11.68 10.71
CA ARG A 17 1.35 -11.61 11.99
C ARG A 17 2.24 -12.84 12.24
N GLU A 18 1.77 -14.04 11.91
CA GLU A 18 2.59 -15.25 11.99
C GLU A 18 3.82 -15.15 11.07
N LYS A 19 3.62 -14.61 9.86
CA LYS A 19 4.71 -14.40 8.89
C LYS A 19 5.69 -13.33 9.33
N GLU A 20 5.26 -12.21 9.90
CA GLU A 20 6.20 -11.19 10.43
C GLU A 20 7.08 -11.71 11.57
N ASN A 21 6.60 -12.70 12.33
CA ASN A 21 7.40 -13.33 13.39
C ASN A 21 8.42 -14.35 12.85
N THR A 22 8.25 -14.83 11.62
CA THR A 22 9.08 -15.89 11.03
C THR A 22 9.94 -15.41 9.87
N LEU A 23 9.58 -14.31 9.23
CA LEU A 23 10.28 -13.72 8.09
C LEU A 23 11.16 -12.55 8.53
N ASP A 24 12.38 -12.51 8.00
CA ASP A 24 13.32 -11.43 8.29
C ASP A 24 12.90 -10.08 7.71
N ARG A 25 12.10 -10.10 6.63
CA ARG A 25 11.77 -8.90 5.84
C ARG A 25 10.33 -8.92 5.35
N VAL A 26 9.47 -8.17 6.02
CA VAL A 26 8.12 -7.85 5.57
C VAL A 26 8.01 -6.33 5.42
N ALA A 27 7.62 -5.88 4.24
CA ALA A 27 7.28 -4.48 3.99
C ALA A 27 5.78 -4.42 3.68
N MET A 28 5.03 -3.69 4.51
CA MET A 28 3.60 -3.55 4.39
C MET A 28 3.22 -2.07 4.31
N VAL A 29 2.48 -1.70 3.27
CA VAL A 29 1.80 -0.41 3.18
C VAL A 29 0.34 -0.66 3.49
N PHE A 30 -0.18 0.04 4.50
CA PHE A 30 -1.51 -0.17 5.03
C PHE A 30 -2.36 1.07 4.79
N TYR A 31 -3.52 0.84 4.17
CA TYR A 31 -4.50 1.86 3.84
C TYR A 31 -5.67 1.71 4.81
N ASP A 32 -6.08 2.80 5.45
CA ASP A 32 -7.29 2.81 6.28
C ASP A 32 -8.11 4.06 5.98
N GLU A 33 -9.30 3.86 5.41
CA GLU A 33 -10.21 4.95 5.06
C GLU A 33 -10.67 5.75 6.29
N ALA A 34 -10.75 5.09 7.46
CA ALA A 34 -11.10 5.72 8.73
C ALA A 34 -9.90 6.44 9.38
N GLU A 35 -8.70 6.31 8.81
CA GLU A 35 -7.44 6.85 9.32
C GLU A 35 -7.12 6.45 10.77
N SER A 36 -7.72 5.37 11.27
CA SER A 36 -7.49 4.83 12.62
C SER A 36 -6.19 4.00 12.67
N TYR A 37 -5.91 3.29 11.57
CA TYR A 37 -4.84 2.31 11.42
C TYR A 37 -4.80 1.30 12.57
N GLU A 38 -5.98 0.93 13.07
CA GLU A 38 -6.12 -0.08 14.12
C GLU A 38 -5.87 -1.47 13.54
N THR A 39 -4.75 -2.07 13.93
CA THR A 39 -4.38 -3.45 13.60
C THR A 39 -3.42 -3.99 14.66
N THR A 40 -3.45 -5.31 14.84
CA THR A 40 -2.51 -6.11 15.61
C THR A 40 -1.19 -6.38 14.88
N ILE A 41 -1.07 -6.00 13.60
CA ILE A 41 0.17 -6.10 12.83
C ILE A 41 1.15 -5.03 13.31
N PRO A 42 2.33 -5.39 13.84
CA PRO A 42 3.20 -4.44 14.54
C PRO A 42 3.96 -3.48 13.62
N LYS A 43 4.22 -3.85 12.36
CA LYS A 43 5.10 -3.06 11.48
C LYS A 43 4.47 -2.83 10.10
N PHE A 44 4.06 -1.59 9.86
CA PHE A 44 3.54 -1.17 8.56
C PHE A 44 3.79 0.33 8.34
N TYR A 45 3.75 0.74 7.08
CA TYR A 45 3.68 2.14 6.68
C TYR A 45 2.21 2.55 6.57
N LYS A 46 1.81 3.60 7.29
CA LYS A 46 0.51 4.25 7.11
C LYS A 46 0.53 5.01 5.79
N HIS A 47 -0.44 4.79 4.91
CA HIS A 47 -0.45 5.46 3.62
C HIS A 47 -0.86 6.94 3.74
N GLY A 48 -1.97 7.28 4.40
CA GLY A 48 -2.31 8.67 4.78
C GLY A 48 -2.90 9.52 3.67
N PHE A 49 -3.34 8.90 2.58
CA PHE A 49 -3.88 9.56 1.39
C PHE A 49 -5.03 8.77 0.76
N GLU A 50 -5.77 8.05 1.59
CA GLU A 50 -6.77 7.06 1.21
C GLU A 50 -7.89 7.68 0.39
N GLN A 51 -8.40 8.84 0.81
CA GLN A 51 -9.49 9.54 0.11
C GLN A 51 -9.11 9.92 -1.33
N ASP A 52 -7.90 10.45 -1.53
CA ASP A 52 -7.40 10.77 -2.86
C ASP A 52 -7.21 9.51 -3.70
N LYS A 53 -6.69 8.44 -3.09
CA LYS A 53 -6.48 7.17 -3.80
C LYS A 53 -7.77 6.49 -4.22
N LEU A 54 -8.80 6.51 -3.38
CA LEU A 54 -10.12 6.01 -3.75
C LEU A 54 -10.68 6.80 -4.93
N LYS A 55 -10.50 8.13 -4.95
CA LYS A 55 -10.95 8.99 -6.05
C LYS A 55 -10.17 8.75 -7.35
N GLU A 56 -8.86 8.51 -7.26
CA GLU A 56 -7.98 8.26 -8.41
C GLU A 56 -8.19 6.87 -9.00
N MET A 57 -8.28 5.84 -8.15
CA MET A 57 -8.26 4.43 -8.55
C MET A 57 -9.65 3.82 -8.70
N GLY A 58 -10.68 4.45 -8.11
CA GLY A 58 -12.06 3.96 -8.15
C GLY A 58 -12.30 2.67 -7.34
N GLY A 59 -11.40 2.34 -6.40
CA GLY A 59 -11.51 1.15 -5.57
C GLY A 59 -10.30 0.89 -4.69
N ARG A 60 -10.38 -0.19 -3.92
CA ARG A 60 -9.33 -0.70 -3.02
C ARG A 60 -8.54 -1.80 -3.72
N TRP A 61 -7.37 -2.15 -3.19
CA TRP A 61 -6.56 -3.23 -3.77
C TRP A 61 -5.72 -3.99 -2.75
N LEU A 62 -5.36 -5.22 -3.10
CA LEU A 62 -4.37 -6.03 -2.42
C LEU A 62 -3.23 -6.32 -3.38
N THR A 63 -2.00 -5.92 -3.04
CA THR A 63 -0.79 -6.32 -3.77
C THR A 63 0.09 -7.14 -2.84
N VAL A 64 0.41 -8.38 -3.21
CA VAL A 64 1.40 -9.20 -2.52
C VAL A 64 2.41 -9.69 -3.53
N SER A 65 3.70 -9.57 -3.19
CA SER A 65 4.79 -10.20 -3.93
C SER A 65 5.69 -10.92 -2.92
N VAL A 66 6.12 -12.12 -3.27
CA VAL A 66 6.91 -13.01 -2.41
C VAL A 66 8.19 -13.39 -3.14
N ASP A 67 9.33 -13.12 -2.50
CA ASP A 67 10.68 -13.57 -2.85
C ASP A 67 11.12 -13.38 -4.31
N ASN A 68 10.48 -12.46 -5.04
CA ASN A 68 10.65 -12.25 -6.49
C ASN A 68 10.24 -13.46 -7.35
N GLU A 69 9.44 -14.36 -6.80
CA GLU A 69 8.99 -15.58 -7.49
C GLU A 69 7.53 -15.50 -7.94
N GLU A 70 6.68 -14.87 -7.13
CA GLU A 70 5.26 -14.77 -7.42
C GLU A 70 4.62 -13.48 -6.89
N MET A 71 3.50 -13.11 -7.50
CA MET A 71 2.67 -12.00 -7.08
C MET A 71 1.19 -12.32 -7.22
N ILE A 72 0.41 -11.64 -6.40
CA ILE A 72 -1.03 -11.47 -6.59
C ILE A 72 -1.39 -9.99 -6.48
N TYR A 73 -2.21 -9.52 -7.41
CA TYR A 73 -2.83 -8.20 -7.38
C TYR A 73 -4.34 -8.37 -7.48
N ILE A 74 -5.08 -7.83 -6.52
CA ILE A 74 -6.54 -7.90 -6.47
C ILE A 74 -7.08 -6.47 -6.39
N THR A 75 -8.12 -6.16 -7.16
CA THR A 75 -8.89 -4.92 -7.02
C THR A 75 -10.27 -5.20 -6.50
N PHE A 76 -10.72 -4.39 -5.55
CA PHE A 76 -12.05 -4.42 -4.94
C PHE A 76 -12.75 -3.12 -5.32
N ASN A 77 -13.86 -3.21 -6.02
CA ASN A 77 -14.69 -2.07 -6.41
C ASN A 77 -16.10 -2.23 -5.84
N ASP A 78 -16.79 -1.10 -5.65
CA ASP A 78 -18.10 -1.05 -5.00
C ASP A 78 -19.23 -1.71 -5.81
N THR A 79 -18.92 -2.19 -7.03
CA THR A 79 -19.85 -2.87 -7.93
C THR A 79 -19.73 -4.39 -7.88
N GLU A 80 -19.16 -4.96 -6.81
CA GLU A 80 -18.96 -6.40 -6.57
C GLU A 80 -17.99 -7.12 -7.55
N MET A 81 -17.32 -6.40 -8.44
CA MET A 81 -16.39 -7.00 -9.41
C MET A 81 -14.96 -7.07 -8.87
N VAL A 82 -14.67 -8.15 -8.16
CA VAL A 82 -13.29 -8.48 -7.79
C VAL A 82 -12.54 -9.01 -9.02
N GLN A 83 -11.45 -8.33 -9.38
CA GLN A 83 -10.50 -8.83 -10.38
C GLN A 83 -9.20 -9.19 -9.70
N ALA A 84 -8.62 -10.34 -10.07
CA ALA A 84 -7.36 -10.81 -9.52
C ALA A 84 -6.41 -11.23 -10.65
N ILE A 85 -5.16 -10.83 -10.50
CA ILE A 85 -4.04 -11.28 -11.32
C ILE A 85 -3.10 -12.03 -10.38
N TYR A 86 -2.92 -13.31 -10.64
CA TYR A 86 -1.83 -14.10 -10.06
C TYR A 86 -0.81 -14.40 -11.15
N SER A 87 0.47 -14.21 -10.85
CA SER A 87 1.52 -14.42 -11.84
C SER A 87 2.85 -14.84 -11.21
N LYS A 88 3.55 -15.72 -11.93
CA LYS A 88 4.98 -16.04 -11.73
C LYS A 88 5.88 -15.49 -12.84
N ASN A 89 5.32 -14.65 -13.72
CA ASN A 89 6.13 -13.97 -14.74
C ASN A 89 7.05 -12.96 -14.05
N ALA A 90 8.36 -13.08 -14.28
CA ALA A 90 9.37 -12.29 -13.59
C ALA A 90 9.16 -10.77 -13.72
N ASP A 91 8.80 -10.28 -14.90
CA ASP A 91 8.61 -8.84 -15.14
C ASP A 91 7.42 -8.31 -14.34
N ILE A 92 6.31 -9.05 -14.34
CA ILE A 92 5.09 -8.70 -13.59
C ILE A 92 5.33 -8.77 -12.08
N VAL A 93 6.11 -9.73 -11.61
CA VAL A 93 6.51 -9.84 -10.20
C VAL A 93 7.36 -8.65 -9.78
N VAL A 94 8.30 -8.22 -10.62
CA VAL A 94 9.10 -7.01 -10.39
C VAL A 94 8.19 -5.78 -10.27
N PHE A 95 7.23 -5.60 -11.18
CA PHE A 95 6.29 -4.48 -11.09
C PHE A 95 5.50 -4.46 -9.77
N ALA A 96 4.96 -5.61 -9.34
CA ALA A 96 4.21 -5.69 -8.08
C ALA A 96 5.09 -5.35 -6.87
N ARG A 97 6.34 -5.82 -6.85
CA ARG A 97 7.30 -5.52 -5.79
C ARG A 97 7.70 -4.05 -5.77
N GLU A 98 8.08 -3.50 -6.92
CA GLU A 98 8.48 -2.09 -7.02
C GLU A 98 7.32 -1.15 -6.68
N TYR A 99 6.08 -1.54 -6.98
CA TYR A 99 4.90 -0.76 -6.58
C TYR A 99 4.78 -0.64 -5.05
N VAL A 100 4.99 -1.74 -4.31
CA VAL A 100 5.03 -1.72 -2.84
C VAL A 100 6.21 -0.88 -2.33
N TYR A 101 7.40 -1.06 -2.89
CA TYR A 101 8.60 -0.37 -2.44
C TYR A 101 8.56 1.12 -2.71
N HIS A 102 8.01 1.53 -3.85
CA HIS A 102 7.86 2.93 -4.21
C HIS A 102 7.04 3.67 -3.13
N ASP A 103 5.88 3.14 -2.75
CA ASP A 103 5.09 3.72 -1.65
C ASP A 103 5.89 3.77 -0.35
N ALA A 104 6.53 2.67 0.04
CA ALA A 104 7.30 2.63 1.28
C ALA A 104 8.44 3.66 1.29
N TYR A 105 9.13 3.86 0.16
CA TYR A 105 10.17 4.88 0.02
C TYR A 105 9.60 6.28 0.13
N CYS A 106 8.52 6.58 -0.58
CA CYS A 106 7.84 7.87 -0.52
C CYS A 106 7.35 8.17 0.90
N LEU A 107 6.67 7.22 1.56
CA LEU A 107 6.17 7.40 2.92
C LEU A 107 7.31 7.61 3.92
N ARG A 108 8.43 6.90 3.76
CA ARG A 108 9.62 7.13 4.59
C ARG A 108 10.24 8.50 4.38
N LEU A 109 10.28 9.00 3.15
CA LEU A 109 10.76 10.35 2.84
C LEU A 109 9.82 11.42 3.41
N ILE A 110 8.51 11.25 3.24
CA ILE A 110 7.48 12.16 3.76
C ILE A 110 7.56 12.26 5.28
N ASP A 111 7.69 11.13 5.96
CA ASP A 111 7.84 11.10 7.42
C ASP A 111 9.10 11.84 7.87
N HIS A 112 10.22 11.65 7.16
CA HIS A 112 11.50 12.28 7.51
C HIS A 112 11.59 13.77 7.15
N LEU A 113 10.90 14.21 6.10
CA LEU A 113 10.99 15.57 5.53
C LEU A 113 9.69 16.36 5.69
N ARG A 114 8.80 15.95 6.60
CA ARG A 114 7.41 16.41 6.70
C ARG A 114 7.24 17.93 6.60
N GLU A 115 8.02 18.70 7.35
CA GLU A 115 7.92 20.17 7.36
C GLU A 115 8.34 20.79 6.02
N GLN A 116 9.42 20.28 5.41
CA GLN A 116 9.92 20.75 4.13
C GLN A 116 8.94 20.40 3.01
N ALA A 117 8.48 19.15 2.99
CA ALA A 117 7.51 18.67 2.01
C ALA A 117 6.19 19.46 2.10
N ALA A 118 5.72 19.76 3.31
CA ALA A 118 4.52 20.58 3.51
C ALA A 118 4.71 22.03 3.05
N SER A 119 5.91 22.59 3.23
CA SER A 119 6.22 23.95 2.78
C SER A 119 6.29 24.07 1.26
N GLU A 120 6.76 23.03 0.56
CA GLU A 120 6.93 23.03 -0.89
C GLU A 120 5.66 22.60 -1.64
N PHE A 121 4.99 21.55 -1.16
CA PHE A 121 3.88 20.89 -1.86
C PHE A 121 2.52 21.08 -1.19
N GLY A 122 2.45 21.88 -0.11
CA GLY A 122 1.23 22.12 0.68
C GLY A 122 1.06 21.12 1.82
N PHE A 123 0.22 21.47 2.80
CA PHE A 123 0.06 20.74 4.07
C PHE A 123 -0.25 19.24 3.91
N ASN A 124 -0.97 18.86 2.86
CA ASN A 124 -1.31 17.46 2.52
C ASN A 124 -0.58 16.95 1.26
N LEU A 125 0.54 17.58 0.90
CA LEU A 125 1.33 17.26 -0.29
C LEU A 125 0.50 17.25 -1.58
N GLU A 126 -0.52 18.10 -1.66
CA GLU A 126 -1.41 18.20 -2.82
C GLU A 126 -0.63 18.50 -4.10
N GLY A 127 0.45 19.30 -4.00
CA GLY A 127 1.33 19.63 -5.11
C GLY A 127 2.12 18.44 -5.68
N VAL A 128 2.34 17.36 -4.91
CA VAL A 128 3.02 16.15 -5.41
C VAL A 128 2.17 15.43 -6.47
N ARG A 129 0.85 15.59 -6.43
CA ARG A 129 -0.08 14.92 -7.35
C ARG A 129 -0.15 15.57 -8.72
N ASP A 130 0.23 16.83 -8.83
CA ASP A 130 0.38 17.47 -10.13
C ASP A 130 1.73 17.08 -10.75
N VAL A 131 1.80 15.85 -11.24
CA VAL A 131 2.99 15.28 -11.90
C VAL A 131 3.36 15.99 -13.21
N PHE A 132 2.59 16.99 -13.64
CA PHE A 132 2.85 17.81 -14.83
C PHE A 132 3.31 19.23 -14.48
N SER A 133 3.39 19.58 -13.19
CA SER A 133 3.95 20.86 -12.72
C SER A 133 5.48 20.79 -12.64
N PHE A 134 6.18 21.64 -13.39
CA PHE A 134 7.65 21.76 -13.43
C PHE A 134 8.11 23.16 -13.04
#